data_AF-A0A845MMW5-F1
#
_entry.id   AF-A0A845MMW5-F1
#
_cell.length_a   1.000
_cell.length_b   1.000
_cell.length_c   1.000
_cell.angle_alpha   90.00
_cell.angle_beta   90.00
_cell.angle_gamma   90.00
#
_symmetry.space_group_name_H-M   'P 1'
#
loop_
_entity.id
_entity.type
_entity.pdbx_description
1 polymer ?
#
loop_
_entity_poly.entity_id
_entity_poly.type
_entity_poly.pdbx_seq_one_letter_code
_entity_poly.pdbx_strand_id
1 'polypeptide(L)'
;MNKRMAALGALLLLSPAAAMAAGNFHYSLEQFALIAGYEDCVREMGRQLGDDQREALMDKLLRERGLSYQPRRVANDRRQWAYPEYGSQRRLLEYMIPANKMDCLERHGGRY
;
A
#
# COMPACT_ATOMS: atom_id res chain seq x y z
N MET A 1 -12.31 64.47 -19.55
CA MET A 1 -11.36 63.43 -19.98
C MET A 1 -10.73 62.81 -18.72
N ASN A 2 -11.25 61.67 -18.26
CA ASN A 2 -10.68 60.31 -18.43
C ASN A 2 -9.38 60.14 -17.60
N LYS A 3 -9.20 59.22 -16.63
CA LYS A 3 -9.87 57.96 -16.27
C LYS A 3 -9.54 57.64 -14.79
N ARG A 4 -10.51 57.12 -14.04
CA ARG A 4 -10.30 56.31 -12.82
C ARG A 4 -9.91 54.89 -13.25
N MET A 5 -8.95 54.24 -12.58
CA MET A 5 -8.73 52.78 -12.50
C MET A 5 -7.59 52.56 -11.49
N ALA A 6 -7.85 52.40 -10.20
CA ALA A 6 -8.36 51.22 -9.51
C ALA A 6 -7.39 50.01 -9.53
N ALA A 7 -6.91 49.67 -8.34
CA ALA A 7 -6.60 48.33 -7.83
C ALA A 7 -5.48 47.51 -8.51
N LEU A 8 -4.28 47.56 -7.93
CA LEU A 8 -3.37 46.40 -7.86
C LEU A 8 -3.55 45.76 -6.49
N GLY A 9 -4.69 45.08 -6.35
CA GLY A 9 -5.02 44.26 -5.19
C GLY A 9 -4.09 43.06 -5.14
N ALA A 10 -3.45 42.89 -3.99
CA ALA A 10 -2.77 41.68 -3.59
C ALA A 10 -3.74 40.49 -3.72
N LEU A 11 -3.46 39.58 -4.64
CA LEU A 11 -3.97 38.22 -4.58
C LEU A 11 -2.78 37.29 -4.78
N LEU A 12 -2.05 37.10 -3.68
CA LEU A 12 -1.25 35.90 -3.47
C LEU A 12 -2.23 34.72 -3.56
N LEU A 13 -2.42 34.21 -4.77
CA LEU A 13 -3.01 32.90 -5.01
C LEU A 13 -2.04 31.89 -4.41
N LEU A 14 -2.16 31.66 -3.10
CA LEU A 14 -1.75 30.40 -2.51
C LEU A 14 -2.60 29.34 -3.19
N SER A 15 -2.09 28.78 -4.28
CA SER A 15 -2.57 27.52 -4.82
C SER A 15 -2.53 26.51 -3.67
N PRO A 16 -3.66 25.94 -3.22
CA PRO A 16 -3.63 24.75 -2.39
C PRO A 16 -3.29 23.57 -3.30
N ALA A 17 -2.10 23.62 -3.91
CA ALA A 17 -1.56 22.51 -4.67
C ALA A 17 -1.18 21.45 -3.65
N ALA A 18 -2.09 20.50 -3.47
CA ALA A 18 -1.87 19.25 -2.76
C ALA A 18 -1.40 19.42 -1.31
N ALA A 19 -2.33 19.80 -0.42
CA ALA A 19 -2.37 19.05 0.83
C ALA A 19 -2.70 17.60 0.44
N MET A 20 -1.68 16.82 0.07
CA MET A 20 -1.83 15.38 -0.08
C MET A 20 -2.41 14.93 1.26
N ALA A 21 -3.65 14.49 1.25
CA ALA A 21 -4.23 13.83 2.42
C ALA A 21 -3.30 12.65 2.71
N ALA A 22 -2.42 12.83 3.70
CA ALA A 22 -1.58 11.76 4.20
C ALA A 22 -2.57 10.71 4.68
N GLY A 23 -2.78 9.66 3.88
CA GLY A 23 -3.67 8.59 4.25
C GLY A 23 -3.18 8.03 5.58
N ASN A 24 -4.10 7.77 6.48
CA ASN A 24 -3.79 7.12 7.76
C ASN A 24 -3.52 5.62 7.50
N PHE A 25 -2.44 5.35 6.76
CA PHE A 25 -1.96 4.01 6.45
C PHE A 25 -1.24 3.45 7.67
N HIS A 26 -1.52 2.20 8.00
CA HIS A 26 -0.79 1.51 9.06
C HIS A 26 0.58 1.04 8.57
N TYR A 27 0.62 0.49 7.36
CA TYR A 27 1.82 0.03 6.68
C TYR A 27 2.27 1.06 5.66
N SER A 28 3.59 1.26 5.54
CA SER A 28 4.14 2.02 4.42
C SER A 28 3.79 1.34 3.09
N LEU A 29 3.97 2.07 1.98
CA LEU A 29 3.76 1.52 0.65
C LEU A 29 4.53 0.21 0.41
N GLU A 30 5.80 0.20 0.80
CA GLU A 30 6.70 -0.95 0.64
C GLU A 30 6.28 -2.12 1.53
N GLN A 31 5.91 -1.83 2.77
CA GLN A 31 5.42 -2.85 3.71
C GLN A 31 4.11 -3.47 3.21
N PHE A 32 3.18 -2.65 2.73
CA PHE A 32 1.93 -3.12 2.16
C PHE A 32 2.16 -4.00 0.92
N ALA A 33 3.08 -3.59 0.03
CA ALA A 33 3.44 -4.39 -1.15
C ALA A 33 4.02 -5.75 -0.78
N LEU A 34 4.92 -5.79 0.21
CA LEU A 34 5.51 -7.02 0.73
C LEU A 34 4.43 -7.94 1.31
N ILE A 35 3.55 -7.40 2.15
CA ILE A 35 2.44 -8.15 2.76
C ILE A 35 1.52 -8.74 1.69
N ALA A 36 1.06 -7.92 0.74
CA ALA A 36 0.14 -8.37 -0.31
C ALA A 36 0.79 -9.43 -1.22
N GLY A 37 2.09 -9.29 -1.54
CA GLY A 37 2.83 -10.32 -2.27
C GLY A 37 2.94 -11.63 -1.49
N TYR A 38 3.16 -11.55 -0.18
CA TYR A 38 3.24 -12.71 0.69
C TYR A 38 1.87 -13.39 0.87
N GLU A 39 0.76 -12.64 0.91
CA GLU A 39 -0.59 -13.21 0.93
C GLU A 39 -0.84 -14.08 -0.31
N ASP A 40 -0.45 -13.60 -1.49
CA ASP A 40 -0.58 -14.36 -2.74
C ASP A 40 0.32 -15.60 -2.75
N CYS A 41 1.55 -15.47 -2.24
CA CYS A 41 2.50 -16.57 -2.08
C CYS A 41 1.97 -17.65 -1.13
N VAL A 42 1.49 -17.28 0.06
CA VAL A 42 0.95 -18.21 1.06
C VAL A 42 -0.34 -18.86 0.59
N ARG A 43 -1.20 -18.13 -0.15
CA ARG A 43 -2.37 -18.75 -0.80
C ARG A 43 -1.96 -19.79 -1.84
N GLU A 44 -0.83 -19.60 -2.50
CA GLU A 44 -0.32 -20.53 -3.52
C GLU A 44 0.36 -21.76 -2.92
N MET A 45 1.24 -21.59 -1.94
CA MET A 45 1.90 -22.71 -1.23
C MET A 45 0.89 -23.46 -0.35
N GLY A 46 0.10 -22.72 0.43
CA GLY A 46 -0.84 -23.23 1.42
C GLY A 46 -2.24 -23.54 0.87
N ARG A 47 -2.37 -24.02 -0.37
CA ARG A 47 -3.69 -24.34 -0.98
C ARG A 47 -4.49 -25.35 -0.17
N GLN A 48 -3.81 -26.27 0.51
CA GLN A 48 -4.43 -27.31 1.36
C GLN A 48 -4.66 -26.86 2.81
N LEU A 49 -4.12 -25.70 3.20
CA LEU A 49 -4.22 -25.19 4.56
C LEU A 49 -5.60 -24.58 4.82
N GLY A 50 -6.04 -24.61 6.08
CA GLY A 50 -7.15 -23.78 6.54
C GLY A 50 -6.78 -22.29 6.60
N ASP A 51 -7.77 -21.41 6.76
CA ASP A 51 -7.53 -19.96 6.86
C ASP A 51 -6.64 -19.61 8.06
N ASP A 52 -6.91 -20.14 9.25
CA ASP A 52 -6.10 -19.91 10.45
C ASP A 52 -4.64 -20.37 10.28
N GLN A 53 -4.44 -21.47 9.56
CA GLN A 53 -3.11 -22.00 9.25
C GLN A 53 -2.37 -21.11 8.26
N ARG A 54 -3.06 -20.57 7.25
CA ARG A 54 -2.49 -19.58 6.32
C ARG A 54 -2.15 -18.28 7.05
N GLU A 55 -2.99 -17.81 7.96
CA GLU A 55 -2.72 -16.61 8.76
C GLU A 55 -1.50 -16.80 9.69
N ALA A 56 -1.40 -17.95 10.35
CA ALA A 56 -0.22 -18.29 11.16
C ALA A 56 1.06 -18.38 10.30
N LEU A 57 0.97 -18.96 9.09
CA LEU A 57 2.08 -19.00 8.15
C LEU A 57 2.46 -17.59 7.67
N MET A 58 1.49 -16.74 7.36
CA MET A 58 1.70 -15.32 7.01
C MET A 58 2.45 -14.57 8.11
N ASP A 59 2.00 -14.66 9.36
CA ASP A 59 2.66 -13.98 10.48
C ASP A 59 4.08 -14.50 10.70
N LYS A 60 4.29 -15.82 10.59
CA LYS A 60 5.63 -16.43 10.67
C LYS A 60 6.57 -15.85 9.60
N LEU A 61 6.18 -15.89 8.33
CA LEU A 61 7.02 -15.46 7.22
C LEU A 61 7.29 -13.94 7.26
N LEU A 62 6.30 -13.13 7.64
CA LEU A 62 6.49 -11.69 7.76
C LEU A 62 7.36 -11.29 8.95
N ARG A 63 7.31 -12.03 10.07
CA ARG A 63 8.22 -11.80 11.21
C ARG A 63 9.68 -12.04 10.84
N GLU A 64 9.98 -13.01 9.99
CA GLU A 64 11.33 -13.22 9.44
C GLU A 64 11.81 -11.99 8.63
N ARG A 65 10.88 -11.14 8.15
CA ARG A 65 11.14 -9.87 7.49
C ARG A 65 11.03 -8.65 8.42
N GLY A 66 10.85 -8.86 9.72
CA GLY A 66 10.71 -7.78 10.70
C GLY A 66 9.35 -7.09 10.68
N LEU A 67 8.30 -7.71 10.13
CA LEU A 67 6.95 -7.16 10.07
C LEU A 67 5.96 -8.03 10.83
N SER A 68 5.00 -7.38 11.49
CA SER A 68 3.88 -8.05 12.15
C SER A 68 2.65 -8.03 11.24
N TYR A 69 2.03 -9.19 11.05
CA TYR A 69 0.83 -9.31 10.23
C TYR A 69 -0.42 -9.00 11.06
N GLN A 70 -1.22 -8.03 10.60
CA GLN A 70 -2.49 -7.67 11.21
C GLN A 70 -3.58 -7.57 10.13
N PRO A 71 -4.35 -8.65 9.86
CA PRO A 71 -5.27 -8.72 8.73
C PRO A 71 -6.25 -7.55 8.66
N ARG A 72 -6.77 -7.11 9.82
CA ARG A 72 -7.69 -5.96 9.89
C ARG A 72 -7.05 -4.64 9.44
N ARG A 73 -5.77 -4.43 9.74
CA ARG A 73 -5.02 -3.24 9.32
C ARG A 73 -4.71 -3.30 7.83
N VAL A 74 -4.29 -4.46 7.33
CA VAL A 74 -4.04 -4.69 5.90
C VAL A 74 -5.31 -4.47 5.08
N ALA A 75 -6.45 -5.00 5.51
CA ALA A 75 -7.72 -4.78 4.86
C ALA A 75 -8.13 -3.29 4.84
N ASN A 76 -7.77 -2.53 5.88
CA ASN A 76 -8.01 -1.10 5.92
C ASN A 76 -7.12 -0.32 4.94
N ASP A 77 -5.83 -0.60 4.94
CA ASP A 77 -4.87 0.04 4.03
C ASP A 77 -5.21 -0.29 2.58
N ARG A 78 -5.63 -1.52 2.28
CA ARG A 78 -6.11 -1.91 0.94
C ARG A 78 -7.28 -1.06 0.45
N ARG A 79 -8.25 -0.78 1.33
CA ARG A 79 -9.37 0.11 0.99
C ARG A 79 -8.89 1.53 0.74
N GLN A 80 -7.94 2.02 1.53
CA GLN A 80 -7.38 3.36 1.34
C GLN A 80 -6.63 3.46 -0.01
N TRP A 81 -5.79 2.48 -0.37
CA TRP A 81 -5.08 2.47 -1.66
C TRP A 81 -5.99 2.42 -2.89
N ALA A 82 -7.27 2.04 -2.72
CA ALA A 82 -8.24 2.06 -3.80
C ALA A 82 -8.70 3.49 -4.18
N TYR A 83 -8.51 4.49 -3.31
CA TYR A 83 -8.94 5.84 -3.61
C TYR A 83 -8.15 6.48 -4.78
N PRO A 84 -8.79 7.35 -5.60
CA PRO A 84 -8.16 7.93 -6.79
C PRO A 84 -6.90 8.77 -6.51
N GLU A 85 -6.85 9.47 -5.38
CA GLU A 85 -5.71 10.32 -4.97
C GLU A 85 -4.41 9.54 -4.80
N TYR A 86 -4.48 8.21 -4.60
CA TYR A 86 -3.32 7.34 -4.48
C TYR A 86 -2.97 6.60 -5.78
N GLY A 87 -3.43 7.10 -6.93
CA GLY A 87 -3.25 6.43 -8.22
C GLY A 87 -1.80 6.17 -8.63
N SER A 88 -0.85 7.04 -8.26
CA SER A 88 0.58 6.80 -8.52
C SER A 88 1.15 5.69 -7.63
N GLN A 89 0.80 5.67 -6.35
CA GLN A 89 1.19 4.63 -5.41
C GLN A 89 0.58 3.28 -5.82
N ARG A 90 -0.68 3.25 -6.26
CA ARG A 90 -1.33 2.03 -6.74
C ARG A 90 -0.60 1.43 -7.95
N ARG A 91 -0.13 2.27 -8.89
CA ARG A 91 0.72 1.79 -9.99
C ARG A 91 2.03 1.19 -9.49
N LEU A 92 2.67 1.77 -8.49
CA LEU A 92 3.87 1.17 -7.87
C LEU A 92 3.56 -0.19 -7.24
N LEU A 93 2.43 -0.31 -6.54
CA LEU A 93 1.98 -1.57 -5.95
C LEU A 93 1.78 -2.66 -7.01
N GLU A 94 1.25 -2.32 -8.20
CA GLU A 94 1.09 -3.27 -9.32
C GLU A 94 2.42 -3.90 -9.76
N TYR A 95 3.55 -3.20 -9.62
CA TYR A 95 4.88 -3.74 -9.91
C TYR A 95 5.50 -4.46 -8.72
N MET A 96 5.33 -3.91 -7.51
CA MET A 96 6.01 -4.43 -6.31
C MET A 96 5.36 -5.71 -5.78
N ILE A 97 4.03 -5.84 -5.84
CA ILE A 97 3.32 -7.01 -5.30
C ILE A 97 3.75 -8.30 -6.00
N PRO A 98 3.75 -8.39 -7.35
CA PRO A 98 4.23 -9.59 -8.04
C PRO A 98 5.70 -9.90 -7.75
N ALA A 99 6.56 -8.89 -7.66
CA ALA A 99 7.97 -9.09 -7.34
C ALA A 99 8.15 -9.70 -5.93
N ASN A 100 7.43 -9.18 -4.93
CA ASN A 100 7.47 -9.72 -3.57
C ASN A 100 6.86 -11.12 -3.47
N LYS A 101 5.83 -11.42 -4.28
CA LYS A 101 5.28 -12.78 -4.40
C LYS A 101 6.34 -13.76 -4.90
N MET A 102 7.05 -13.41 -5.98
CA MET A 102 8.10 -14.26 -6.55
C MET A 102 9.26 -14.47 -5.57
N ASP A 103 9.74 -13.41 -4.91
CA ASP A 103 10.76 -13.50 -3.85
C ASP A 103 10.34 -14.48 -2.74
N CYS A 104 9.07 -14.43 -2.33
CA CYS A 104 8.53 -15.38 -1.34
C CYS A 104 8.51 -16.82 -1.86
N LEU A 105 8.04 -17.05 -3.09
CA LEU A 105 7.97 -18.39 -3.68
C LEU A 105 9.35 -19.00 -3.90
N GLU A 106 10.34 -18.22 -4.32
CA GLU A 106 11.72 -18.69 -4.50
C GLU A 106 12.35 -19.13 -3.17
N ARG A 107 12.05 -18.43 -2.08
CA ARG A 107 12.58 -18.76 -0.75
C ARG A 107 11.85 -19.91 -0.06
N HIS A 108 10.54 -20.04 -0.28
CA HIS A 108 9.68 -20.87 0.55
C HIS A 108 8.86 -21.92 -0.22
N GLY A 109 8.73 -21.82 -1.54
CA GLY A 109 7.84 -22.65 -2.36
C GLY A 109 8.16 -24.14 -2.41
N GLY A 110 9.39 -24.53 -2.03
CA GLY A 110 9.77 -25.94 -1.88
C GLY A 110 9.60 -26.51 -0.47
N ARG A 111 9.12 -25.70 0.49
CA ARG A 111 9.08 -26.06 1.93
C ARG A 111 7.69 -26.36 2.47
N TYR A 112 6.64 -25.90 1.80
CA TYR A 112 5.24 -25.97 2.22
C TYR A 112 4.36 -26.36 1.03
#